data_AF-A0A2E4Y2Q0-F1
#
_entry.id   AF-A0A2E4Y2Q0-F1
#
_cell.length_a   1.000
_cell.length_b   1.000
_cell.length_c   1.000
_cell.angle_alpha   90.00
_cell.angle_beta   90.00
_cell.angle_gamma   90.00
#
_symmetry.space_group_name_H-M   'P 1'
#
loop_
_entity.id
_entity.type
_entity.pdbx_description
1 polymer ?
#
loop_
_entity_poly.entity_id
_entity_poly.type
_entity_poly.pdbx_seq_one_letter_code
_entity_poly.pdbx_strand_id
1 'polypeptide(L)' 'MDFTFFLVKYIPFWCVPCSLIGFQFGYLYKLKGLNLVALLFFGTAILCSILIVYYFWTGGPVKAVEALDYFIKDASRYLR' A
#
# COMPACT_ATOMS: atom_id res chain seq x y z
N MET A 1 9.47 -8.94 13.88
CA MET A 1 8.33 -8.08 13.49
C MET A 1 8.79 -6.70 13.00
N ASP A 2 10.07 -6.38 13.14
CA ASP A 2 10.63 -5.03 12.92
C ASP A 2 10.54 -4.54 11.48
N PHE A 3 10.68 -5.43 10.48
CA PHE A 3 10.61 -5.06 9.07
C PHE A 3 9.20 -4.67 8.62
N THR A 4 8.17 -5.40 9.06
CA THR A 4 6.76 -5.08 8.75
C THR A 4 6.37 -3.74 9.38
N PHE A 5 6.79 -3.51 10.62
CA PHE A 5 6.58 -2.22 11.29
C PHE A 5 7.30 -1.07 10.58
N PHE A 6 8.53 -1.29 10.12
CA PHE A 6 9.24 -0.32 9.30
C PHE A 6 8.45 -0.01 8.01
N LEU A 7 7.97 -1.04 7.30
CA LEU A 7 7.20 -0.85 6.07
C LEU A 7 5.94 0.00 6.29
N VAL A 8 5.18 -0.29 7.35
CA VAL A 8 3.92 0.41 7.67
C VAL A 8 4.20 1.83 8.16
N LYS A 9 5.21 2.01 9.00
CA LYS A 9 5.63 3.33 9.49
C LYS A 9 6.03 4.27 8.36
N TYR A 10 6.67 3.74 7.32
CA TYR A 10 7.17 4.51 6.19
C TYR A 10 6.32 4.36 4.92
N ILE A 11 5.05 3.96 5.02
CA ILE A 11 4.09 3.92 3.90
C ILE A 11 4.21 5.12 2.95
N PRO A 12 4.13 6.39 3.41
CA PRO A 12 4.17 7.53 2.49
C PRO A 12 5.49 7.63 1.73
N PHE A 13 6.61 7.17 2.30
CA PHE A 13 7.92 7.24 1.65
C PHE A 13 7.99 6.35 0.40
N TRP A 14 7.44 5.14 0.42
CA TRP A 14 7.51 4.21 -0.71
C TRP A 14 6.22 4.16 -1.53
N CYS A 15 5.03 4.27 -0.91
CA CYS A 15 3.77 4.23 -1.63
C CYS A 15 3.54 5.46 -2.51
N VAL A 16 3.95 6.66 -2.09
CA VAL A 16 3.74 7.88 -2.89
C VAL A 16 4.50 7.81 -4.22
N PRO A 17 5.83 7.56 -4.25
CA PRO A 17 6.54 7.42 -5.51
C PRO A 17 6.05 6.22 -6.31
N CYS A 18 5.75 5.07 -5.69
CA CYS A 18 5.20 3.90 -6.39
C CYS A 18 3.84 4.20 -7.04
N SER A 19 2.97 4.98 -6.39
CA SER A 19 1.67 5.37 -6.93
C SER A 19 1.83 6.30 -8.13
N LEU A 20 2.69 7.32 -8.04
CA LEU A 20 2.96 8.26 -9.14
C LEU A 20 3.55 7.54 -10.37
N ILE A 21 4.56 6.71 -10.16
CA ILE A 21 5.19 5.90 -11.22
C ILE A 21 4.16 4.92 -11.79
N GLY A 22 3.39 4.26 -10.91
CA GLY A 22 2.39 3.27 -11.28
C GLY A 22 1.29 3.82 -12.18
N PHE A 23 0.73 4.98 -11.84
CA PHE A 23 -0.27 5.63 -12.70
C PHE A 23 0.32 6.09 -14.03
N GLN A 24 1.52 6.69 -14.02
CA GLN A 24 2.16 7.18 -15.24
C GLN A 24 2.47 6.05 -16.23
N PHE A 25 3.13 4.99 -15.77
CA PHE A 25 3.48 3.86 -16.61
C PHE A 25 2.27 2.99 -16.96
N GLY A 26 1.33 2.82 -16.02
CA GLY A 26 0.06 2.15 -16.29
C GLY A 26 -0.69 2.80 -17.46
N TYR A 27 -0.75 4.13 -17.49
CA TYR A 27 -1.36 4.88 -18.58
C TYR A 27 -0.62 4.67 -19.91
N LEU A 28 0.72 4.80 -19.91
CA LEU A 28 1.54 4.60 -21.11
C LEU A 28 1.40 3.19 -21.69
N TYR A 29 1.43 2.15 -20.85
CA TYR A 29 1.28 0.76 -21.31
C TYR A 29 -0.13 0.46 -21.83
N LYS A 30 -1.15 1.10 -21.25
CA LYS A 30 -2.53 0.98 -21.74
C LYS A 30 -2.68 1.57 -23.14
N LEU A 31 -2.07 2.73 -23.40
CA LEU A 31 -2.05 3.34 -24.74
C LEU A 31 -1.32 2.47 -25.77
N LYS A 32 -0.31 1.70 -25.33
CA LYS A 32 0.42 0.75 -26.19
C LYS A 32 -0.30 -0.58 -26.39
N GLY A 33 -1.50 -0.77 -25.84
CA GLY A 33 -2.26 -2.03 -25.94
C GLY A 33 -1.73 -3.18 -25.08
N LEU A 34 -0.72 -2.93 -24.22
CA LEU A 34 -0.13 -3.92 -23.32
C LEU A 34 -0.94 -4.01 -22.02
N ASN A 35 -2.17 -4.53 -22.15
CA ASN A 35 -3.18 -4.51 -21.08
C ASN A 35 -2.75 -5.23 -19.79
N LEU A 36 -2.04 -6.37 -19.91
CA LEU A 36 -1.54 -7.11 -18.74
C LEU A 36 -0.52 -6.28 -17.94
N VAL A 37 0.42 -5.64 -18.62
CA VAL A 37 1.44 -4.79 -17.98
C VAL A 37 0.78 -3.54 -17.39
N ALA A 38 -0.14 -2.92 -18.13
CA ALA A 38 -0.91 -1.79 -17.63
C ALA A 38 -1.71 -2.14 -16.37
N LEU A 39 -2.34 -3.32 -16.33
CA LEU A 39 -3.09 -3.80 -15.16
C LEU A 39 -2.18 -3.97 -13.94
N LEU A 40 -0.97 -4.51 -14.12
CA LEU A 40 -0.01 -4.66 -13.03
C LEU A 40 0.40 -3.29 -12.46
N PHE A 41 0.73 -2.31 -13.31
CA PHE A 41 1.11 -0.97 -12.87
C PHE A 41 -0.04 -0.19 -12.25
N PHE A 42 -1.26 -0.29 -12.80
CA PHE A 42 -2.43 0.33 -12.17
C PHE A 42 -2.81 -0.37 -10.86
N GLY A 43 -2.72 -1.70 -10.80
CA GLY A 43 -3.00 -2.48 -9.59
C GLY A 43 -2.06 -2.10 -8.45
N THR A 44 -0.76 -1.99 -8.71
CA THR A 44 0.21 -1.53 -7.70
C THR A 44 -0.03 -0.07 -7.31
N ALA A 45 -0.36 0.81 -8.26
CA ALA A 45 -0.67 2.21 -7.98
C ALA A 45 -1.88 2.37 -7.05
N ILE A 46 -2.97 1.65 -7.35
CA ILE A 46 -4.21 1.65 -6.57
C ILE A 46 -3.95 1.10 -5.17
N LEU A 47 -3.23 -0.02 -5.06
CA LEU A 47 -2.87 -0.59 -3.76
C LEU A 47 -2.05 0.39 -2.92
N CYS A 48 -1.07 1.06 -3.52
CA CYS A 48 -0.30 2.11 -2.85
C CYS A 48 -1.19 3.29 -2.42
N SER A 49 -2.14 3.72 -3.26
CA SER A 49 -3.10 4.77 -2.91
C SER A 49 -3.98 4.39 -1.71
N ILE A 50 -4.47 3.15 -1.66
CA ILE A 50 -5.26 2.65 -0.53
C ILE A 50 -4.43 2.68 0.76
N LEU A 51 -3.17 2.24 0.71
CA LEU A 51 -2.26 2.28 1.87
C LEU A 51 -1.98 3.72 2.34
N ILE A 52 -1.84 4.66 1.41
CA ILE A 52 -1.69 6.09 1.75
C ILE A 52 -2.94 6.60 2.47
N VAL A 53 -4.13 6.29 1.96
CA VAL A 53 -5.40 6.69 2.60
C VAL A 53 -5.49 6.09 4.01
N TYR A 54 -5.16 4.81 4.17
CA TYR A 54 -5.11 4.15 5.48
C TYR A 54 -4.14 4.86 6.45
N TYR A 55 -2.95 5.23 5.97
CA TYR A 55 -1.95 5.94 6.77
C TYR A 55 -2.44 7.31 7.25
N PHE A 56 -3.11 8.06 6.37
CA PHE A 56 -3.70 9.36 6.76
C PHE A 56 -4.89 9.19 7.70
N TRP A 57 -5.73 8.17 7.47
CA TRP A 57 -6.89 7.90 8.33
C TRP A 57 -6.49 7.49 9.75
N THR A 58 -5.43 6.69 9.90
CA THR A 58 -4.89 6.31 11.22
C THR A 58 -4.24 7.47 11.96
N GLY A 59 -3.96 8.59 11.29
CA GLY A 59 -3.46 9.81 11.93
C GLY A 59 -1.97 9.77 12.23
N GLY A 60 -1.20 9.00 11.46
CA GLY A 60 0.26 9.03 11.48
C GLY A 60 0.95 7.71 11.81
N PRO A 61 2.29 7.73 11.93
CA PRO A 61 3.13 6.53 11.86
C PRO A 61 2.97 5.59 13.05
N VAL A 62 2.77 6.12 14.25
CA VAL A 62 2.65 5.31 15.48
C VAL A 62 1.31 4.58 15.51
N LYS A 63 0.22 5.31 15.23
CA LYS A 63 -1.14 4.76 15.23
C LYS A 63 -1.39 3.78 14.09
N ALA A 64 -0.76 3.98 12.93
CA ALA A 64 -0.82 3.03 11.82
C ALA A 64 -0.23 1.65 12.21
N VAL A 65 0.88 1.66 12.94
CA VAL A 65 1.51 0.44 13.44
C VAL A 65 0.65 -0.21 14.52
N GLU A 66 0.15 0.56 15.50
CA GLU A 66 -0.73 0.04 16.55
C GLU A 66 -2.00 -0.59 15.96
N ALA A 67 -2.65 0.07 15.00
CA ALA A 67 -3.85 -0.45 14.34
C ALA A 67 -3.57 -1.78 13.63
N LEU A 68 -2.41 -1.93 12.99
CA LEU A 68 -1.98 -3.18 12.39
C LEU A 68 -1.78 -4.27 13.46
N ASP A 69 -1.12 -3.94 14.58
CA ASP A 69 -0.88 -4.88 15.67
C ASP A 69 -2.18 -5.38 16.31
N TYR A 70 -3.15 -4.48 16.53
CA TYR A 70 -4.48 -4.88 16.98
C TYR A 70 -5.14 -5.84 15.98
N PHE A 71 -5.05 -5.55 14.69
CA PHE A 71 -5.62 -6.39 13.64
C PHE A 71 -4.98 -7.79 13.59
N ILE A 72 -3.65 -7.86 13.67
CA ILE A 72 -2.91 -9.13 13.70
C ILE A 72 -3.25 -9.95 14.95
N LYS A 73 -3.30 -9.29 16.11
CA LYS A 73 -3.65 -9.93 17.38
C LYS A 73 -5.09 -10.42 17.40
N ASP A 74 -6.01 -9.74 16.72
CA ASP A 74 -7.39 -10.19 16.58
C ASP A 74 -7.49 -11.38 15.61
N ALA A 75 -6.86 -11.31 14.44
CA ALA A 75 -6.83 -12.39 13.47
C ALA A 75 -6.25 -13.70 14.04
N SER A 76 -5.17 -13.60 14.83
CA SER A 76 -4.58 -14.77 15.51
C SER A 76 -5.50 -15.40 16.56
N ARG A 77 -6.48 -14.65 17.09
CA ARG A 77 -7.45 -15.13 18.07
C ARG A 77 -8.53 -16.01 17.44
N TYR A 78 -8.81 -15.84 16.15
CA TYR A 78 -9.76 -16.67 15.39
C TYR A 78 -9.15 -17.98 14.85
N LEU A 79 -7.82 -18.07 14.81
CA LEU A 79 -7.08 -19.22 14.29
C LEU A 79 -6.69 -20.26 15.37
N ARG A 80 -7.05 -20.00 16.63
CA ARG A 80 -6.81 -20.89 17.78
C ARG A 80 -8.15 -21.35 18.34
#